data_AF-X6NJS3-F1
#
_entry.id   AF-X6NJS3-F1
#
_cell.length_a   1.000
_cell.length_b   1.000
_cell.length_c   1.000
_cell.angle_alpha   90.00
_cell.angle_beta   90.00
_cell.angle_gamma   90.00
#
_symmetry.space_group_name_H-M   'P 1'
#
loop_
_entity.id
_entity.type
_entity.pdbx_description
1 polymer ?
#
loop_
_entity_poly.entity_id
_entity_poly.type
_entity_poly.pdbx_seq_one_letter_code
_entity_poly.pdbx_strand_id
1 'polypeptide(L)'
;MNSTDTYISKKKDGLPSKDDEEWVKSTLNSLTSKQTALFKRWVNARVPGMKEPKSRLVVLTPLRLLCVRKRPFGRSIHKIMRVIDFVGIDVNENGSDKETIVTIDTCSFAPDNSITQARQAKNLKTLQFYFHFPKDIDKEFLEILQWFLCLFYLFI
;
A
#
# COMPACT_ATOMS: atom_id res chain seq x y z
N MET A 1 30.51 20.50 -30.63
CA MET A 1 29.39 19.78 -31.26
C MET A 1 29.03 18.58 -30.40
N ASN A 2 27.72 18.35 -30.25
CA ASN A 2 27.00 17.26 -29.57
C ASN A 2 26.92 17.27 -28.03
N SER A 3 26.17 18.27 -27.57
CA SER A 3 25.09 18.10 -26.60
C SER A 3 24.35 16.77 -26.79
N THR A 4 24.54 15.84 -25.86
CA THR A 4 23.52 14.82 -25.56
C THR A 4 22.94 15.16 -24.20
N ASP A 5 22.13 16.22 -24.22
CA ASP A 5 21.13 16.46 -23.18
C ASP A 5 20.25 15.22 -23.14
N THR A 6 20.62 14.31 -22.25
CA THR A 6 19.77 13.18 -21.90
C THR A 6 18.58 13.82 -21.21
N TYR A 7 17.46 13.93 -21.91
CA TYR A 7 16.18 14.34 -21.33
C TYR A 7 15.85 13.37 -20.19
N ILE A 8 16.27 13.70 -18.97
CA ILE A 8 15.83 13.04 -17.76
C ILE A 8 14.39 13.52 -17.56
N SER A 9 13.45 12.78 -18.14
CA SER A 9 12.03 12.88 -17.85
C SER A 9 11.84 13.03 -16.33
N LYS A 10 11.33 14.18 -15.89
CA LYS A 10 10.95 14.48 -14.50
C LYS A 10 9.74 13.64 -14.01
N LYS A 11 9.58 12.40 -14.49
CA LYS A 11 8.57 11.44 -14.00
C LYS A 11 9.16 10.50 -12.95
N LYS A 12 9.88 11.05 -11.96
CA LYS A 12 10.67 10.26 -11.00
C LYS A 12 9.98 9.95 -9.66
N ASP A 13 8.69 10.25 -9.52
CA ASP A 13 8.04 10.15 -8.22
C ASP A 13 7.09 8.95 -8.10
N GLY A 14 7.23 7.90 -8.92
CA GLY A 14 6.36 6.73 -8.85
C GLY A 14 4.85 7.01 -9.07
N LEU A 15 4.49 8.16 -9.64
CA LEU A 15 3.09 8.51 -9.91
C LEU A 15 2.47 7.54 -10.93
N PRO A 16 1.19 7.17 -10.77
CA PRO A 16 0.46 6.38 -11.76
C PRO A 16 0.34 7.14 -13.09
N SER A 17 0.30 6.42 -14.21
CA SER A 17 -0.05 7.02 -15.49
C SER A 17 -1.55 7.36 -15.57
N LYS A 18 -1.98 8.15 -16.56
CA LYS A 18 -3.41 8.42 -16.80
C LYS A 18 -4.23 7.13 -16.95
N ASP A 19 -3.72 6.16 -17.71
CA ASP A 19 -4.37 4.85 -17.85
C ASP A 19 -4.48 4.09 -16.53
N ASP A 20 -3.46 4.21 -15.66
CA ASP A 20 -3.51 3.61 -14.33
C ASP A 20 -4.58 4.30 -13.48
N GLU A 21 -4.71 5.62 -13.55
CA GLU A 21 -5.73 6.38 -12.82
C GLU A 21 -7.15 6.04 -13.27
N GLU A 22 -7.40 5.98 -14.58
CA GLU A 22 -8.69 5.58 -15.14
C GLU A 22 -9.04 4.15 -14.71
N TRP A 23 -8.06 3.25 -14.73
CA TRP A 23 -8.25 1.88 -14.27
C TRP A 23 -8.55 1.81 -12.76
N VAL A 24 -7.83 2.57 -11.92
CA VAL A 24 -8.08 2.64 -10.48
C VAL A 24 -9.49 3.16 -10.22
N LYS A 25 -9.89 4.25 -10.89
CA LYS A 25 -11.23 4.83 -10.75
C LYS A 25 -12.32 3.82 -11.13
N SER A 26 -12.16 3.14 -12.26
CA SER A 26 -13.09 2.09 -12.70
C SER A 26 -13.18 0.95 -11.69
N THR A 27 -12.03 0.49 -11.18
CA THR A 27 -11.94 -0.61 -10.19
C THR A 27 -12.55 -0.23 -8.85
N LEU A 28 -12.35 1.00 -8.37
CA LEU A 28 -12.93 1.46 -7.10
C LEU A 28 -14.44 1.70 -7.21
N ASN A 29 -14.93 2.09 -8.40
CA ASN A 29 -16.36 2.23 -8.67
C ASN A 29 -17.10 0.90 -8.76
N SER A 30 -16.41 -0.20 -9.05
CA SER A 30 -17.01 -1.54 -9.09
C SER A 30 -17.08 -2.22 -7.72
N LEU A 31 -16.43 -1.66 -6.70
CA LEU A 31 -16.59 -2.11 -5.32
C LEU A 31 -17.97 -1.73 -4.78
N THR A 32 -18.54 -2.59 -3.92
CA THR A 32 -19.91 -2.44 -3.37
C THR A 32 -20.15 -1.09 -2.69
N SER A 33 -19.13 -0.53 -2.05
CA SER A 33 -19.07 0.86 -1.63
C SER A 33 -18.16 1.62 -2.58
N LYS A 34 -18.65 2.67 -3.25
CA LYS A 34 -17.78 3.57 -4.01
C LYS A 34 -16.73 4.13 -3.07
N GLN A 35 -15.45 3.93 -3.39
CA GLN A 35 -14.33 4.42 -2.59
C GLN A 35 -13.47 5.39 -3.40
N THR A 36 -12.95 6.39 -2.70
CA THR A 36 -11.94 7.29 -3.26
C THR A 36 -10.55 6.78 -2.88
N ALA A 37 -9.62 6.82 -3.83
CA ALA A 37 -8.21 6.62 -3.52
C ALA A 37 -7.68 7.87 -2.81
N LEU A 38 -7.15 7.70 -1.61
CA LEU A 38 -6.52 8.76 -0.82
C LEU A 38 -5.04 8.88 -1.12
N PHE A 39 -4.42 7.75 -1.48
CA PHE A 39 -3.04 7.69 -1.88
C PHE A 39 -2.87 6.66 -3.00
N LYS A 40 -2.01 6.95 -3.97
CA LYS A 40 -1.71 6.05 -5.08
C LYS A 40 -0.27 6.20 -5.55
N ARG A 41 0.51 5.11 -5.52
CA ARG A 41 1.94 5.16 -5.87
C ARG A 41 2.50 3.83 -6.35
N TRP A 42 3.28 3.86 -7.42
CA TRP A 42 4.14 2.75 -7.82
C TRP A 42 5.37 2.68 -6.92
N VAL A 43 5.52 1.53 -6.29
CA VAL A 43 6.42 1.29 -5.15
C VAL A 43 6.96 -0.13 -5.27
N ASN A 44 8.22 -0.35 -4.91
CA ASN A 44 8.71 -1.71 -4.79
C ASN A 44 8.13 -2.32 -3.51
N ALA A 45 7.36 -3.40 -3.66
CA ALA A 45 6.70 -4.03 -2.54
C ALA A 45 7.02 -5.52 -2.48
N ARG A 46 7.20 -6.02 -1.25
CA ARG A 46 7.24 -7.45 -0.95
C ARG A 46 6.00 -7.77 -0.12
N VAL A 47 5.02 -8.38 -0.78
CA VAL A 47 3.82 -8.88 -0.11
C VAL A 47 3.99 -10.37 0.23
N PRO A 48 3.28 -10.92 1.22
CA PRO A 48 3.36 -12.33 1.59
C PRO A 48 3.19 -13.27 0.40
N GLY A 49 4.03 -14.30 0.34
CA GLY A 49 4.09 -15.25 -0.77
C GLY A 49 4.99 -14.82 -1.94
N MET A 50 5.58 -13.62 -1.90
CA MET A 50 6.60 -13.20 -2.88
C MET A 50 8.02 -13.56 -2.43
N LYS A 51 8.81 -14.13 -3.36
CA LYS A 51 10.23 -14.41 -3.15
C LYS A 51 11.07 -13.14 -3.08
N GLU A 52 10.76 -12.16 -3.93
CA GLU A 52 11.53 -10.91 -4.09
C GLU A 52 10.58 -9.71 -4.17
N PRO A 53 11.03 -8.49 -3.79
CA PRO A 53 10.29 -7.27 -4.02
C PRO A 53 10.01 -7.05 -5.51
N LYS A 54 8.80 -6.58 -5.84
CA LYS A 54 8.44 -6.20 -7.22
C LYS A 54 7.64 -4.92 -7.20
N SER A 55 7.70 -4.16 -8.29
CA SER A 55 6.90 -2.95 -8.46
C SER A 55 5.40 -3.24 -8.36
N ARG A 56 4.71 -2.52 -7.48
CA ARG A 56 3.26 -2.57 -7.23
C ARG A 56 2.71 -1.16 -7.16
N LEU A 57 1.53 -0.96 -7.72
CA LEU A 57 0.76 0.25 -7.50
C LEU A 57 0.00 0.04 -6.18
N VAL A 58 0.46 0.74 -5.16
CA VAL A 58 -0.18 0.81 -3.86
C VAL A 58 -1.30 1.84 -3.97
N VAL A 59 -2.53 1.44 -3.63
CA VAL A 59 -3.69 2.34 -3.58
C VAL A 59 -4.31 2.23 -2.20
N LEU A 60 -4.25 3.30 -1.42
CA LEU A 60 -4.90 3.39 -0.11
C LEU A 60 -6.27 4.05 -0.29
N THR A 61 -7.29 3.41 0.26
CA THR A 61 -8.65 3.93 0.38
C THR A 61 -9.00 4.01 1.87
N PRO A 62 -10.13 4.65 2.25
CA PRO A 62 -10.54 4.74 3.65
C PRO A 62 -10.66 3.40 4.38
N LEU A 63 -10.96 2.30 3.67
CA LEU A 63 -11.19 1.00 4.29
C LEU A 63 -10.12 -0.03 3.92
N ARG A 64 -9.36 0.18 2.84
CA ARG A 64 -8.52 -0.87 2.23
C ARG A 64 -7.23 -0.32 1.67
N LEU A 65 -6.17 -1.12 1.79
CA LEU A 65 -4.94 -0.97 1.04
C LEU A 65 -4.89 -2.02 -0.07
N LEU A 66 -4.84 -1.57 -1.32
CA LEU A 66 -4.76 -2.41 -2.50
C LEU A 66 -3.33 -2.43 -3.03
N CYS A 67 -2.81 -3.63 -3.29
CA CYS A 67 -1.56 -3.83 -4.01
C CYS A 67 -1.88 -4.30 -5.42
N VAL A 68 -1.65 -3.47 -6.42
CA VAL A 68 -1.97 -3.76 -7.82
C VAL A 68 -0.68 -4.14 -8.57
N ARG A 69 -0.75 -5.18 -9.39
CA ARG A 69 0.36 -5.60 -10.26
C ARG A 69 0.06 -5.25 -11.71
N LYS A 70 1.09 -4.79 -12.43
CA LYS A 70 1.05 -4.65 -13.88
C LYS A 70 1.10 -6.04 -14.54
N ARG A 71 0.28 -6.25 -15.57
CA ARG A 71 0.27 -7.45 -16.41
C ARG A 71 0.58 -7.04 -17.86
N PRO A 72 0.98 -7.98 -18.74
CA PRO A 72 1.15 -7.68 -20.17
C PRO A 72 -0.11 -7.05 -20.78
N PHE A 73 -1.29 -7.52 -20.37
CA PHE A 73 -2.59 -7.03 -20.82
C PHE A 73 -3.39 -6.41 -19.67
N GLY A 74 -2.90 -5.29 -19.14
CA GLY A 74 -3.63 -4.48 -18.15
C GLY A 74 -3.11 -4.60 -16.72
N ARG A 75 -4.04 -4.55 -15.75
CA ARG A 75 -3.73 -4.53 -14.31
C ARG A 75 -4.62 -5.51 -13.56
N SER A 76 -4.12 -6.04 -12.46
CA SER A 76 -4.89 -6.91 -11.57
C SER A 76 -4.54 -6.64 -10.12
N ILE A 77 -5.52 -6.76 -9.23
CA ILE A 77 -5.26 -6.68 -7.80
C ILE A 77 -4.46 -7.92 -7.40
N HIS A 78 -3.30 -7.71 -6.78
CA HIS A 78 -2.46 -8.77 -6.24
C HIS A 78 -2.87 -9.12 -4.82
N LYS A 79 -3.12 -8.11 -3.98
CA LYS A 79 -3.57 -8.28 -2.61
C LYS A 79 -4.45 -7.11 -2.18
N ILE A 80 -5.40 -7.41 -1.30
CA ILE A 80 -6.26 -6.45 -0.59
C ILE A 80 -6.02 -6.67 0.90
N MET A 81 -5.83 -5.60 1.63
CA MET A 81 -5.79 -5.59 3.10
C MET A 81 -6.84 -4.61 3.59
N ARG A 82 -7.57 -4.93 4.66
CA ARG A 82 -8.45 -3.96 5.31
C ARG A 82 -7.62 -3.15 6.30
N VAL A 83 -7.88 -1.86 6.41
CA VAL A 83 -7.16 -0.98 7.36
C VAL A 83 -7.39 -1.46 8.81
N ILE A 84 -8.58 -2.00 9.12
CA ILE A 84 -8.90 -2.57 10.44
C ILE A 84 -8.06 -3.81 10.81
N ASP A 85 -7.44 -4.47 9.84
CA ASP A 85 -6.61 -5.65 10.11
C ASP A 85 -5.14 -5.26 10.45
N PHE A 86 -4.80 -3.97 10.45
CA PHE A 86 -3.45 -3.48 10.72
C PHE A 86 -3.15 -3.57 12.22
N VAL A 87 -2.04 -4.21 12.56
CA VAL A 87 -1.62 -4.49 13.94
C VAL A 87 -0.42 -3.63 14.33
N GLY A 88 0.47 -3.39 13.38
CA GLY A 88 1.69 -2.62 13.57
C GLY A 88 2.11 -1.99 12.26
N ILE A 89 2.67 -0.78 12.36
CA ILE A 89 3.32 -0.08 11.25
C ILE A 89 4.70 0.31 11.76
N ASP A 90 5.74 -0.21 11.10
CA ASP A 90 7.13 0.09 11.40
C ASP A 90 7.77 0.84 10.23
N VAL A 91 8.62 1.82 10.53
CA VAL A 91 9.24 2.70 9.56
C VAL A 91 10.75 2.63 9.75
N ASN A 92 11.43 1.99 8.80
CA ASN A 92 12.88 1.83 8.83
C ASN A 92 13.53 2.82 7.85
N GLU A 93 14.16 3.85 8.41
CA GLU A 93 14.92 4.87 7.69
C GLU A 93 16.44 4.58 7.69
N ASN A 94 16.90 3.58 8.44
CA ASN A 94 18.31 3.39 8.82
C ASN A 94 19.21 2.77 7.73
N GLY A 95 18.68 2.50 6.52
CA GLY A 95 19.38 1.73 5.48
C GLY A 95 19.72 2.48 4.19
N SER A 96 19.11 3.64 3.93
CA SER A 96 19.25 4.36 2.65
C SER A 96 18.88 5.83 2.79
N ASP A 97 19.72 6.74 2.30
CA ASP A 97 19.39 8.17 2.22
C ASP A 97 18.27 8.46 1.22
N LYS A 98 17.88 7.49 0.39
CA LYS A 98 16.96 7.67 -0.73
C LYS A 98 15.61 6.97 -0.57
N GLU A 99 15.54 5.97 0.31
CA GLU A 99 14.36 5.13 0.47
C GLU A 99 14.02 4.90 1.93
N THR A 100 12.73 4.90 2.23
CA THR A 100 12.14 4.50 3.52
C THR A 100 11.40 3.19 3.32
N ILE A 101 11.64 2.23 4.21
CA ILE A 101 10.91 0.96 4.21
C ILE A 101 9.80 1.06 5.24
N VAL A 102 8.57 1.05 4.75
CA VAL A 102 7.37 0.95 5.61
C VAL A 102 6.95 -0.51 5.65
N THR A 103 6.93 -1.08 6.85
CA THR A 103 6.44 -2.42 7.12
C THR A 103 5.06 -2.33 7.77
N ILE A 104 4.08 -3.03 7.20
CA ILE A 104 2.73 -3.14 7.77
C ILE A 104 2.51 -4.59 8.16
N ASP A 105 2.24 -4.82 9.44
CA ASP A 105 1.85 -6.11 9.99
C ASP A 105 0.33 -6.20 10.04
N THR A 106 -0.24 -7.26 9.45
CA THR A 106 -1.68 -7.50 9.48
C THR A 106 -2.01 -8.85 10.12
N CYS A 107 -3.13 -8.93 10.83
CA CYS A 107 -3.66 -10.21 11.27
C CYS A 107 -4.27 -11.00 10.10
N SER A 108 -4.06 -12.31 10.06
CA SER A 108 -4.69 -13.22 9.10
C SER A 108 -6.05 -13.71 9.59
N PHE A 109 -6.97 -12.79 9.91
CA PHE A 109 -8.33 -13.20 10.29
C PHE A 109 -9.18 -13.53 9.06
N ALA A 110 -10.01 -14.57 9.18
CA ALA A 110 -11.13 -14.76 8.28
C ALA A 110 -12.17 -13.63 8.52
N PRO A 111 -12.81 -13.10 7.46
CA PRO A 111 -13.66 -11.91 7.53
C PRO A 111 -14.84 -11.98 8.52
N ASP A 112 -15.26 -13.16 8.99
CA ASP A 112 -16.55 -13.38 9.66
C ASP A 112 -16.51 -13.57 11.19
N ASN A 113 -15.35 -13.51 11.86
CA ASN A 113 -15.26 -13.87 13.28
C ASN A 113 -15.00 -12.68 14.22
N SER A 114 -15.70 -11.56 14.12
CA SER A 114 -15.34 -10.31 14.84
C SER A 114 -15.50 -10.30 16.37
N ILE A 115 -16.15 -11.29 17.01
CA ILE A 115 -16.52 -11.19 18.46
C ILE A 115 -15.79 -12.22 19.36
N THR A 116 -15.25 -13.31 18.84
CA THR A 116 -14.66 -14.40 19.66
C THR A 116 -13.13 -14.36 19.77
N GLN A 117 -12.49 -13.24 19.43
CA GLN A 117 -11.05 -13.22 19.08
C GLN A 117 -10.08 -12.80 20.18
N ALA A 118 -10.53 -12.24 21.31
CA ALA A 118 -9.64 -11.91 22.43
C ALA A 118 -8.99 -13.15 23.08
N ARG A 119 -9.56 -14.35 22.90
CA ARG A 119 -9.08 -15.60 23.53
C ARG A 119 -8.17 -16.48 22.65
N GLN A 120 -8.02 -16.17 21.36
CA GLN A 120 -7.24 -17.00 20.41
C GLN A 120 -5.86 -16.42 20.02
N ALA A 121 -5.45 -15.33 20.68
CA ALA A 121 -4.24 -14.56 20.36
C ALA A 121 -2.90 -15.32 20.41
N LYS A 122 -2.83 -16.52 21.00
CA LYS A 122 -1.55 -17.21 21.27
C LYS A 122 -0.82 -17.76 20.03
N ASN A 123 -1.48 -17.90 18.88
CA ASN A 123 -0.88 -18.46 17.66
C ASN A 123 -1.23 -17.68 16.38
N LEU A 124 -1.50 -16.38 16.50
CA LEU A 124 -1.88 -15.57 15.35
C LEU A 124 -0.69 -15.35 14.42
N LYS A 125 -0.79 -15.88 13.19
CA LYS A 125 0.19 -15.61 12.14
C LYS A 125 -0.03 -14.21 11.62
N THR A 126 0.87 -13.30 11.97
CA THR A 126 0.96 -11.98 11.34
C THR A 126 1.50 -12.14 9.92
N LEU A 127 0.93 -11.36 9.01
CA LEU A 127 1.40 -11.23 7.64
C LEU A 127 2.11 -9.89 7.53
N GLN A 128 3.37 -9.91 7.12
CA GLN A 128 4.18 -8.70 6.99
C GLN A 128 4.24 -8.24 5.54
N PHE A 129 3.99 -6.95 5.33
CA PHE A 129 4.02 -6.30 4.03
C PHE A 129 5.08 -5.21 4.04
N TYR A 130 5.99 -5.26 3.06
CA TYR A 130 7.08 -4.30 2.97
C TYR A 130 6.89 -3.41 1.75
N PHE A 131 7.02 -2.11 1.95
CA PHE A 131 6.87 -1.08 0.92
C PHE A 131 8.08 -0.16 0.94
N HIS A 132 8.77 -0.08 -0.19
CA HIS A 132 9.93 0.79 -0.38
C HIS A 132 9.46 2.09 -1.02
N PHE A 133 9.40 3.15 -0.22
CA PHE A 133 8.97 4.48 -0.62
C PHE A 133 10.16 5.42 -0.77
N PRO A 134 10.13 6.39 -1.70
CA PRO A 134 10.97 7.58 -1.63
C PRO A 134 10.65 8.42 -0.38
N LYS A 135 11.68 9.01 0.27
CA LYS A 135 11.61 9.77 1.55
C LYS A 135 10.69 11.01 1.60
N ASP A 136 10.16 11.46 0.47
CA ASP A 136 9.17 12.53 0.44
C ASP A 136 7.73 11.99 0.47
N ILE A 137 7.57 10.74 0.00
CA ILE A 137 6.28 10.10 -0.25
C ILE A 137 5.85 9.22 0.92
N ASP A 138 6.82 8.65 1.65
CA ASP A 138 6.58 7.99 2.92
C ASP A 138 5.87 8.92 3.91
N LYS A 139 6.25 10.20 4.02
CA LYS A 139 5.59 11.17 4.91
C LYS A 139 4.10 11.34 4.58
N GLU A 140 3.76 11.59 3.32
CA GLU A 140 2.37 11.69 2.86
C GLU A 140 1.58 10.41 3.19
N PHE A 141 2.18 9.25 2.91
CA PHE A 141 1.56 7.96 3.18
C PHE A 141 1.35 7.69 4.68
N LEU A 142 2.36 8.00 5.50
CA LEU A 142 2.34 7.80 6.95
C LEU A 142 1.39 8.78 7.65
N GLU A 143 1.32 10.03 7.22
CA GLU A 143 0.33 11.00 7.71
C GLU A 143 -1.09 10.47 7.51
N ILE A 144 -1.42 10.02 6.28
CA ILE A 144 -2.73 9.46 5.97
C ILE A 144 -3.01 8.21 6.82
N LEU A 145 -2.03 7.32 6.99
CA LEU A 145 -2.17 6.13 7.84
C LEU A 145 -2.37 6.48 9.32
N GLN A 146 -1.66 7.49 9.83
CA GLN A 146 -1.81 7.96 11.20
C GLN A 146 -3.22 8.51 11.43
N TRP A 147 -3.76 9.29 10.48
CA TRP A 147 -5.15 9.74 10.53
C TRP A 147 -6.14 8.57 10.65
N PHE A 148 -5.90 7.47 9.92
CA PHE A 148 -6.73 6.26 10.06
C PHE A 148 -6.64 5.64 11.44
N LEU A 149 -5.43 5.38 11.92
CA LEU A 149 -5.25 4.76 13.22
C LEU A 149 -5.84 5.61 14.34
N CYS A 150 -5.60 6.93 14.34
CA CYS A 150 -6.19 7.85 15.31
C CYS A 150 -7.72 7.85 15.28
N LEU A 151 -8.34 7.84 14.09
CA LEU A 151 -9.80 7.74 13.98
C LEU A 151 -10.31 6.41 14.54
N PHE A 152 -9.66 5.28 14.24
CA PHE A 152 -10.07 3.98 14.79
C PHE A 152 -9.98 3.92 16.33
N TYR A 153 -8.95 4.51 16.94
CA TYR A 153 -8.83 4.59 18.40
C TYR A 153 -9.81 5.56 19.08
N LEU A 154 -10.42 6.49 18.33
CA LEU A 154 -11.44 7.40 18.87
C LEU A 154 -12.86 6.79 18.88
N PHE A 155 -13.09 5.72 18.13
CA PHE A 155 -14.41 5.06 18.00
C PHE A 155 -14.48 3.69 18.70
N ILE A 156 -13.41 3.28 19.40
CA ILE A 156 -13.37 2.12 20.32
C ILE A 156 -13.32 2.66 21.75
#